data_AF-A0A671KZY0-F1
#
_entry.id   AF-A0A671KZY0-F1
#
_cell.length_a   1.000
_cell.length_b   1.000
_cell.length_c   1.000
_cell.angle_alpha   90.00
_cell.angle_beta   90.00
_cell.angle_gamma   90.00
#
_symmetry.space_group_name_H-M   'P 1'
#
loop_
_entity.id
_entity.type
_entity.pdbx_description
1 polymer ?
#
loop_
_entity_poly.entity_id
_entity_poly.type
_entity_poly.pdbx_seq_one_letter_code
_entity_poly.pdbx_strand_id
1 'polypeptide(L)'
;PVQFVLLLFRFPISEATHSYHALSVEEQCLITLCFYACGTFYQVIGDNMGVRKATVSNVVKAMSVALGSLINQFVSFPKDDQTAQTKHKFFQMGNMPSTIGAIDCTRAYPSTLHSINIQLVGNADFIITNCVVKWPGSVHDARILRESALYRELQSHRPNGIVLGDRAYPLLPWLMTPFPVANTPEQARFNSSHCKTRCAIERLNGVLKRRFACLNYLRVQPKVACNIILACIVLHNIATRCHVPLDDNCDGPEPDVEPEQPPMFLPNEGHTGHAIRDAIVRNYF
;
A
#
# COMPACT_ATOMS: atom_id res chain seq x y z
N PRO A 1 -15.66 -12.80 1.88
CA PRO A 1 -14.69 -13.91 1.66
C PRO A 1 -15.01 -14.77 0.42
N VAL A 2 -16.23 -15.32 0.30
CA VAL A 2 -16.62 -16.19 -0.83
C VAL A 2 -16.64 -15.47 -2.19
N GLN A 3 -17.12 -14.23 -2.25
CA GLN A 3 -17.07 -13.41 -3.48
C GLN A 3 -15.63 -13.11 -3.94
N PHE A 4 -14.67 -12.97 -3.01
CA PHE A 4 -13.26 -12.74 -3.34
C PHE A 4 -12.59 -13.97 -3.96
N VAL A 5 -12.94 -15.15 -3.45
CA VAL A 5 -12.52 -16.45 -3.97
C VAL A 5 -13.09 -16.68 -5.38
N LEU A 6 -14.38 -16.37 -5.60
CA LEU A 6 -15.04 -16.52 -6.91
C LEU A 6 -14.49 -15.60 -8.00
N LEU A 7 -13.97 -14.42 -7.62
CA LEU A 7 -13.47 -13.42 -8.56
C LEU A 7 -12.05 -13.75 -9.06
N LEU A 8 -11.25 -14.46 -8.25
CA LEU A 8 -9.93 -14.97 -8.65
C LEU A 8 -10.03 -16.19 -9.57
N PHE A 9 -11.11 -16.97 -9.52
CA PHE A 9 -11.39 -18.05 -10.48
C PHE A 9 -11.65 -17.57 -11.92
N ARG A 10 -11.80 -16.26 -12.15
CA ARG A 10 -11.90 -15.68 -13.50
C ARG A 10 -10.54 -15.28 -14.10
N PHE A 11 -9.46 -15.30 -13.32
CA PHE A 11 -8.11 -15.08 -13.84
C PHE A 11 -7.49 -16.44 -14.18
N PRO A 12 -7.18 -16.72 -15.46
CA PRO A 12 -6.53 -17.97 -15.83
C PRO A 12 -5.08 -17.92 -15.34
N ILE A 13 -4.80 -18.51 -14.18
CA ILE A 13 -3.45 -18.99 -13.85
C ILE A 13 -3.28 -20.30 -14.62
N SER A 14 -3.23 -20.18 -15.94
CA SER A 14 -2.93 -21.29 -16.85
C SER A 14 -1.43 -21.30 -17.08
N GLU A 15 -0.82 -22.47 -16.95
CA GLU A 15 0.57 -22.80 -17.33
C GLU A 15 1.68 -22.41 -16.34
N ALA A 16 1.70 -23.02 -15.14
CA ALA A 16 2.96 -23.13 -14.38
C ALA A 16 3.01 -24.24 -13.30
N THR A 17 2.41 -25.42 -13.46
CA THR A 17 2.55 -26.49 -12.41
C THR A 17 2.50 -27.92 -12.96
N HIS A 18 3.57 -28.36 -13.64
CA HIS A 18 3.74 -29.75 -14.08
C HIS A 18 4.06 -30.78 -12.95
N SER A 19 3.64 -30.58 -11.69
CA SER A 19 3.87 -31.60 -10.64
C SER A 19 2.85 -31.69 -9.48
N TYR A 20 1.64 -31.12 -9.58
CA TYR A 20 0.62 -31.22 -8.51
C TYR A 20 -0.66 -31.91 -8.97
N HIS A 21 -0.55 -33.00 -9.74
CA HIS A 21 -1.66 -33.75 -10.37
C HIS A 21 -2.83 -34.20 -9.46
N ALA A 22 -2.80 -33.92 -8.15
CA ALA A 22 -3.88 -34.27 -7.21
C ALA A 22 -4.78 -33.09 -6.79
N LEU A 23 -4.38 -31.82 -6.98
CA LEU A 23 -5.20 -30.66 -6.56
C LEU A 23 -5.58 -29.79 -7.75
N SER A 24 -6.85 -29.44 -7.85
CA SER A 24 -7.34 -28.47 -8.83
C SER A 24 -6.79 -27.06 -8.54
N VAL A 25 -6.88 -26.16 -9.54
CA VAL A 25 -6.50 -24.75 -9.35
C VAL A 25 -7.37 -24.11 -8.27
N GLU A 26 -8.64 -24.52 -8.19
CA GLU A 26 -9.59 -24.05 -7.19
C GLU A 26 -9.17 -24.39 -5.77
N GLU A 27 -8.77 -25.64 -5.55
CA GLU A 27 -8.26 -26.11 -4.26
C GLU A 27 -6.97 -25.37 -3.88
N GLN A 28 -6.08 -25.16 -4.84
CA GLN A 28 -4.83 -24.42 -4.61
C GLN A 28 -5.07 -22.96 -4.21
N CYS A 29 -6.02 -22.30 -4.88
CA CYS A 29 -6.49 -20.96 -4.53
C CYS A 29 -7.13 -20.93 -3.13
N LEU A 30 -8.03 -21.86 -2.82
CA LEU A 30 -8.68 -21.95 -1.52
C LEU A 30 -7.67 -22.11 -0.38
N ILE A 31 -6.73 -23.06 -0.52
CA ILE A 31 -5.65 -23.27 0.45
C ILE A 31 -4.86 -21.97 0.69
N THR A 32 -4.49 -21.29 -0.39
CA THR A 32 -3.69 -20.06 -0.33
C THR A 32 -4.45 -18.91 0.32
N LEU A 33 -5.71 -18.71 -0.07
CA LEU A 33 -6.56 -17.65 0.47
C LEU A 33 -6.90 -17.90 1.94
N CYS A 34 -7.16 -19.15 2.33
CA CYS A 34 -7.32 -19.52 3.73
C CYS A 34 -6.07 -19.20 4.54
N PHE A 35 -4.88 -19.49 4.01
CA PHE A 35 -3.63 -19.11 4.68
C PHE A 35 -3.50 -17.60 4.82
N TYR A 36 -3.73 -16.83 3.75
CA TYR A 36 -3.59 -15.38 3.80
C TYR A 36 -4.58 -14.72 4.76
N ALA A 37 -5.84 -15.15 4.73
CA ALA A 37 -6.91 -14.60 5.56
C ALA A 37 -6.71 -14.91 7.05
N CYS A 38 -6.29 -16.14 7.40
CA CYS A 38 -6.24 -16.57 8.79
C CYS A 38 -4.85 -16.47 9.44
N GLY A 39 -3.76 -16.53 8.67
CA GLY A 39 -2.40 -16.55 9.23
C GLY A 39 -2.11 -17.73 10.17
N THR A 40 -2.89 -18.80 10.06
CA THR A 40 -2.76 -20.00 10.90
C THR A 40 -1.62 -20.89 10.42
N PHE A 41 -1.32 -21.94 11.17
CA PHE A 41 -0.30 -22.93 10.80
C PHE A 41 -0.74 -23.74 9.57
N TYR A 42 0.20 -24.06 8.69
CA TYR A 42 -0.07 -24.94 7.54
C TYR A 42 -0.67 -26.29 7.91
N GLN A 43 -0.41 -26.79 9.12
CA GLN A 43 -1.01 -28.02 9.63
C GLN A 43 -2.53 -27.89 9.75
N VAL A 44 -3.01 -26.81 10.36
CA VAL A 44 -4.46 -26.56 10.57
C VAL A 44 -5.20 -26.47 9.23
N ILE A 45 -4.58 -25.83 8.24
CA ILE A 45 -5.15 -25.75 6.88
C ILE A 45 -5.16 -27.12 6.22
N GLY A 46 -4.08 -27.89 6.39
CA GLY A 46 -3.97 -29.24 5.86
C GLY A 46 -5.04 -30.17 6.43
N ASP A 47 -5.23 -30.14 7.75
CA ASP A 47 -6.23 -30.94 8.46
C ASP A 47 -7.65 -30.59 7.99
N ASN A 48 -7.95 -29.29 7.82
CA ASN A 48 -9.26 -28.83 7.32
C ASN A 48 -9.52 -29.18 5.85
N MET A 49 -8.47 -29.27 5.03
CA MET A 49 -8.56 -29.52 3.59
C MET A 49 -8.23 -30.98 3.21
N GLY A 50 -7.96 -31.85 4.18
CA GLY A 50 -7.60 -33.25 3.93
C GLY A 50 -6.26 -33.45 3.23
N VAL A 51 -5.32 -32.50 3.34
CA VAL A 51 -4.03 -32.55 2.65
C VAL A 51 -2.85 -32.46 3.63
N ARG A 52 -1.70 -33.00 3.24
CA ARG A 52 -0.48 -32.92 4.06
C ARG A 52 0.00 -31.47 4.20
N LYS A 53 0.54 -31.10 5.36
CA LYS A 53 1.21 -29.80 5.60
C LYS A 53 2.21 -29.42 4.51
N ALA A 54 2.98 -30.38 4.01
CA ALA A 54 3.95 -30.15 2.94
C ALA A 54 3.28 -29.68 1.65
N THR A 55 2.11 -30.25 1.32
CA THR A 55 1.28 -29.83 0.18
C THR A 55 0.83 -28.39 0.36
N VAL A 56 0.27 -28.03 1.52
CA VAL A 56 -0.13 -26.65 1.83
C VAL A 56 1.04 -25.68 1.66
N SER A 57 2.21 -26.01 2.24
CA SER A 57 3.39 -25.16 2.14
C SER A 57 3.84 -24.93 0.70
N ASN A 58 3.83 -25.99 -0.13
CA ASN A 58 4.24 -25.92 -1.52
C ASN A 58 3.24 -25.11 -2.35
N VAL A 59 1.94 -25.33 -2.16
CA VAL A 59 0.86 -24.58 -2.82
C VAL A 59 0.96 -23.09 -2.48
N VAL A 60 1.03 -22.74 -1.19
CA VAL A 60 1.14 -21.33 -0.76
C VAL A 60 2.37 -20.67 -1.38
N LYS A 61 3.54 -21.36 -1.41
CA LYS A 61 4.75 -20.82 -2.03
C LYS A 61 4.58 -20.58 -3.53
N ALA A 62 4.07 -21.58 -4.27
CA ALA A 62 3.88 -21.50 -5.71
C ALA A 62 2.89 -20.39 -6.08
N MET A 63 1.73 -20.36 -5.41
CA MET A 63 0.71 -19.33 -5.63
C MET A 63 1.20 -17.93 -5.25
N SER A 64 1.99 -17.80 -4.18
CA SER A 64 2.57 -16.50 -3.81
C SER A 64 3.54 -15.96 -4.87
N VAL A 65 4.31 -16.84 -5.52
CA VAL A 65 5.19 -16.45 -6.64
C VAL A 65 4.36 -16.04 -7.85
N ALA A 66 3.36 -16.84 -8.21
CA ALA A 66 2.50 -16.57 -9.37
C ALA A 66 1.67 -15.28 -9.20
N LEU A 67 1.10 -15.04 -8.02
CA LEU A 67 0.38 -13.79 -7.74
C LEU A 67 1.35 -12.60 -7.65
N GLY A 68 2.50 -12.78 -7.00
CA GLY A 68 3.52 -11.73 -6.87
C GLY A 68 4.12 -11.29 -8.20
N SER A 69 4.17 -12.16 -9.23
CA SER A 69 4.65 -11.77 -10.56
C SER A 69 3.72 -10.78 -11.27
N LEU A 70 2.45 -10.68 -10.84
CA LEU A 70 1.47 -9.73 -11.36
C LEU A 70 1.62 -8.31 -10.77
N ILE A 71 2.61 -8.07 -9.89
CA ILE A 71 2.73 -6.80 -9.16
C ILE A 71 2.70 -5.57 -10.08
N ASN A 72 3.42 -5.60 -11.20
CA ASN A 72 3.49 -4.48 -12.14
C ASN A 72 2.18 -4.24 -12.93
N GLN A 73 1.29 -5.24 -12.98
CA GLN A 73 -0.02 -5.10 -13.59
C GLN A 73 -1.02 -4.42 -12.64
N PHE A 74 -0.88 -4.66 -11.33
CA PHE A 74 -1.84 -4.18 -10.33
C PHE A 74 -1.36 -2.98 -9.51
N VAL A 75 -0.06 -2.73 -9.44
CA VAL A 75 0.58 -1.63 -8.70
C VAL A 75 1.35 -0.77 -9.69
N SER A 76 0.86 0.45 -9.92
CA SER A 76 1.52 1.46 -10.73
C SER A 76 1.34 2.82 -10.09
N PHE A 77 2.40 3.61 -10.08
CA PHE A 77 2.33 5.00 -9.64
C PHE A 77 1.49 5.79 -10.66
N PRO A 78 0.62 6.73 -10.23
CA PRO A 78 -0.26 7.44 -11.15
C PRO A 78 0.54 8.27 -12.16
N LYS A 79 0.13 8.18 -13.42
CA LYS A 79 0.55 9.09 -14.50
C LYS A 79 -0.36 10.32 -14.51
N ASP A 80 0.08 11.41 -15.14
CA ASP A 80 -0.52 12.74 -15.03
C ASP A 80 -2.06 12.76 -15.22
N ASP A 81 -2.61 12.02 -16.18
CA ASP A 81 -4.05 11.96 -16.46
C ASP A 81 -4.91 11.44 -15.28
N GLN A 82 -4.35 10.58 -14.41
CA GLN A 82 -5.05 10.00 -13.26
C GLN A 82 -4.86 10.82 -11.97
N THR A 83 -4.04 11.88 -12.02
CA THR A 83 -3.71 12.66 -10.83
C THR A 83 -4.82 13.61 -10.42
N ALA A 84 -5.62 14.13 -11.35
CA ALA A 84 -6.65 15.13 -11.05
C ALA A 84 -7.72 14.61 -10.07
N GLN A 85 -8.27 13.41 -10.34
CA GLN A 85 -9.26 12.79 -9.46
C GLN A 85 -8.66 12.44 -8.09
N THR A 86 -7.42 11.93 -8.08
CA THR A 86 -6.73 11.59 -6.83
C THR A 86 -6.50 12.83 -5.97
N LYS A 87 -6.06 13.95 -6.57
CA LYS A 87 -5.91 15.25 -5.90
C LYS A 87 -7.22 15.73 -5.29
N HIS A 88 -8.30 15.66 -6.06
CA HIS A 88 -9.62 16.06 -5.58
C HIS A 88 -10.07 15.24 -4.36
N LYS A 89 -9.92 13.92 -4.40
CA LYS A 89 -10.29 13.05 -3.28
C LYS A 89 -9.46 13.32 -2.03
N PHE A 90 -8.14 13.45 -2.15
CA PHE A 90 -7.30 13.80 -1.00
C PHE A 90 -7.65 15.18 -0.42
N PHE A 91 -8.01 16.12 -1.29
CA PHE A 91 -8.47 17.44 -0.88
C PHE A 91 -9.76 17.36 -0.05
N GLN A 92 -10.75 16.59 -0.50
CA GLN A 92 -11.98 16.32 0.26
C GLN A 92 -11.70 15.63 1.61
N MET A 93 -10.70 14.75 1.67
CA MET A 93 -10.40 13.99 2.89
C MET A 93 -9.76 14.83 4.00
N GLY A 94 -8.91 15.78 3.66
CA GLY A 94 -8.08 16.45 4.67
C GLY A 94 -7.64 17.86 4.30
N ASN A 95 -8.24 18.47 3.29
CA ASN A 95 -7.97 19.84 2.85
C ASN A 95 -6.52 20.07 2.39
N MET A 96 -5.82 19.03 1.92
CA MET A 96 -4.44 19.13 1.45
C MET A 96 -4.40 19.25 -0.07
N PRO A 97 -3.94 20.37 -0.64
CA PRO A 97 -3.94 20.56 -2.09
C PRO A 97 -2.89 19.67 -2.78
N SER A 98 -3.15 19.37 -4.05
CA SER A 98 -2.20 18.74 -4.99
C SER A 98 -1.61 17.37 -4.56
N THR A 99 -2.22 16.69 -3.60
CA THR A 99 -1.75 15.39 -3.12
C THR A 99 -2.11 14.27 -4.11
N ILE A 100 -1.11 13.49 -4.53
CA ILE A 100 -1.27 12.37 -5.47
C ILE A 100 -1.04 11.01 -4.80
N GLY A 101 -0.58 11.01 -3.55
CA GLY A 101 -0.40 9.80 -2.76
C GLY A 101 0.10 10.12 -1.35
N ALA A 102 0.04 9.13 -0.47
CA ALA A 102 0.68 9.19 0.83
C ALA A 102 1.56 7.95 1.01
N ILE A 103 2.76 8.16 1.56
CA ILE A 103 3.78 7.14 1.77
C ILE A 103 3.91 6.82 3.26
N ASP A 104 3.98 5.55 3.58
CA ASP A 104 4.26 5.07 4.93
C ASP A 104 4.86 3.67 4.89
N CYS A 105 5.48 3.29 5.99
CA CYS A 105 6.02 1.96 6.18
C CYS A 105 5.15 1.13 7.11
N THR A 106 5.03 -0.17 6.82
CA THR A 106 4.42 -1.14 7.72
C THR A 106 5.27 -2.39 7.81
N ARG A 107 5.06 -3.19 8.86
CA ARG A 107 5.88 -4.37 9.15
C ARG A 107 5.11 -5.65 8.95
N ALA A 108 5.73 -6.63 8.29
CA ALA A 108 5.30 -8.02 8.34
C ALA A 108 6.30 -8.86 9.14
N TYR A 109 5.83 -9.93 9.76
CA TYR A 109 6.66 -10.72 10.70
C TYR A 109 6.84 -12.16 10.18
N PRO A 110 7.92 -12.45 9.43
CA PRO A 110 8.31 -13.82 9.08
C PRO A 110 8.55 -14.71 10.31
N SER A 111 9.06 -14.14 11.40
CA SER A 111 9.23 -14.81 12.69
C SER A 111 9.04 -13.84 13.85
N THR A 112 9.07 -14.34 15.09
CA THR A 112 8.93 -13.50 16.31
C THR A 112 10.08 -12.52 16.50
N LEU A 113 11.27 -12.82 15.96
CA LEU A 113 12.48 -12.01 16.12
C LEU A 113 12.79 -11.12 14.92
N HIS A 114 12.21 -11.42 13.76
CA HIS A 114 12.52 -10.73 12.51
C HIS A 114 11.26 -10.18 11.87
N SER A 115 11.34 -8.93 11.42
CA SER A 115 10.32 -8.26 10.61
C SER A 115 10.90 -7.85 9.27
N ILE A 116 10.02 -7.73 8.28
CA ILE A 116 10.29 -7.11 6.98
C ILE A 116 9.61 -5.74 7.00
N ASN A 117 10.36 -4.69 6.70
CA ASN A 117 9.81 -3.36 6.49
C ASN A 117 9.28 -3.25 5.04
N ILE A 118 8.03 -2.82 4.93
CA ILE A 118 7.27 -2.70 3.69
C ILE A 118 6.91 -1.23 3.52
N GLN A 119 7.52 -0.57 2.55
CA GLN A 119 7.14 0.79 2.20
C GLN A 119 6.02 0.74 1.17
N LEU A 120 4.91 1.42 1.44
CA LEU A 120 3.77 1.52 0.54
C LEU A 120 3.51 2.98 0.19
N VAL A 121 3.11 3.23 -1.06
CA VAL A 121 2.40 4.45 -1.44
C VAL A 121 0.98 4.09 -1.80
N GLY A 122 0.02 4.81 -1.22
CA GLY A 122 -1.40 4.64 -1.48
C GLY A 122 -2.07 5.91 -1.99
N ASN A 123 -3.16 5.76 -2.73
CA ASN A 123 -4.04 6.86 -3.10
C ASN A 123 -5.25 6.96 -2.14
N ALA A 124 -6.11 7.96 -2.37
CA ALA A 124 -7.30 8.21 -1.56
C ALA A 124 -8.34 7.07 -1.58
N ASP A 125 -8.30 6.20 -2.60
CA ASP A 125 -9.19 5.03 -2.75
C ASP A 125 -8.62 3.76 -2.11
N PHE A 126 -7.56 3.89 -1.29
CA PHE A 126 -6.85 2.76 -0.70
C PHE A 126 -6.30 1.76 -1.74
N ILE A 127 -5.97 2.25 -2.94
CA ILE A 127 -5.19 1.50 -3.93
C ILE A 127 -3.71 1.71 -3.64
N ILE A 128 -2.95 0.62 -3.53
CA ILE A 128 -1.49 0.66 -3.42
C ILE A 128 -0.92 0.98 -4.80
N THR A 129 -0.25 2.11 -4.94
CA THR A 129 0.32 2.59 -6.21
C THR A 129 1.83 2.36 -6.30
N ASN A 130 2.51 2.15 -5.19
CA ASN A 130 3.90 1.70 -5.17
C ASN A 130 4.19 0.85 -3.93
N CYS A 131 5.14 -0.07 -4.03
CA CYS A 131 5.61 -0.83 -2.88
C CYS A 131 7.10 -1.19 -2.96
N VAL A 132 7.76 -1.28 -1.80
CA VAL A 132 9.10 -1.85 -1.63
C VAL A 132 9.07 -2.92 -0.54
N VAL A 133 9.27 -4.19 -0.93
CA VAL A 133 9.16 -5.37 -0.06
C VAL A 133 10.47 -6.16 -0.07
N LYS A 134 11.48 -5.69 0.68
CA LYS A 134 12.78 -6.42 0.74
C LYS A 134 13.65 -6.11 1.96
N TRP A 135 13.28 -5.11 2.77
CA TRP A 135 14.19 -4.59 3.78
C TRP A 135 13.95 -5.25 5.15
N PRO A 136 15.01 -5.53 5.92
CA PRO A 136 14.85 -5.86 7.33
C PRO A 136 14.11 -4.76 8.07
N GLY A 137 13.33 -5.16 9.08
CA GLY A 137 12.53 -4.24 9.87
C GLY A 137 13.31 -3.11 10.54
N SER A 138 14.60 -3.28 10.83
CA SER A 138 15.44 -2.25 11.46
C SER A 138 15.82 -1.10 10.52
N VAL A 139 15.57 -1.23 9.21
CA VAL A 139 15.96 -0.22 8.23
C VAL A 139 15.00 0.95 8.27
N HIS A 140 15.56 2.16 8.43
CA HIS A 140 14.80 3.42 8.43
C HIS A 140 14.11 3.68 7.09
N ASP A 141 12.92 4.25 7.17
CA ASP A 141 12.02 4.52 6.04
C ASP A 141 12.66 5.44 4.98
N ALA A 142 13.39 6.47 5.41
CA ALA A 142 14.15 7.32 4.49
C ALA A 142 15.21 6.56 3.70
N ARG A 143 15.84 5.51 4.27
CA ARG A 143 16.79 4.68 3.53
C ARG A 143 16.08 3.83 2.50
N ILE A 144 14.93 3.25 2.85
CA ILE A 144 14.11 2.45 1.92
C ILE A 144 13.69 3.32 0.73
N LEU A 145 13.24 4.55 1.00
CA LEU A 145 12.87 5.50 -0.04
C LEU A 145 14.03 5.81 -0.98
N ARG A 146 15.19 6.22 -0.44
CA ARG A 146 16.35 6.60 -1.26
C ARG A 146 16.84 5.49 -2.19
N GLU A 147 16.68 4.24 -1.78
CA GLU A 147 17.07 3.05 -2.54
C GLU A 147 15.95 2.49 -3.45
N SER A 148 14.79 3.15 -3.48
CA SER A 148 13.64 2.71 -4.27
C SER A 148 13.78 3.12 -5.75
N ALA A 149 13.10 2.37 -6.63
CA ALA A 149 12.94 2.78 -8.02
C ALA A 149 12.13 4.09 -8.13
N LEU A 150 11.08 4.21 -7.29
CA LEU A 150 10.22 5.39 -7.24
C LEU A 150 11.02 6.67 -6.97
N TYR A 151 11.93 6.65 -6.00
CA TYR A 151 12.75 7.83 -5.70
C TYR A 151 13.61 8.25 -6.90
N ARG A 152 14.25 7.30 -7.60
CA ARG A 152 15.05 7.61 -8.80
C ARG A 152 14.18 8.18 -9.93
N GLU A 153 13.00 7.62 -10.11
CA GLU A 153 12.02 8.07 -11.09
C GLU A 153 11.53 9.50 -10.80
N LEU A 154 11.03 9.77 -9.59
CA LEU A 154 10.46 11.07 -9.22
C LEU A 154 11.51 12.19 -9.07
N GLN A 155 12.78 11.83 -8.85
CA GLN A 155 13.90 12.77 -8.92
C GLN A 155 14.24 13.19 -10.35
N SER A 156 14.04 12.29 -11.32
CA SER A 156 14.33 12.55 -12.75
C SER A 156 13.14 13.16 -13.48
N HIS A 157 11.93 12.69 -13.16
CA HIS A 157 10.66 13.11 -13.74
C HIS A 157 9.73 13.52 -12.61
N ARG A 158 9.70 14.83 -12.31
CA ARG A 158 8.89 15.36 -11.22
C ARG A 158 7.40 15.14 -11.55
N PRO A 159 6.62 14.54 -10.64
CA PRO A 159 5.20 14.34 -10.90
C PRO A 159 4.45 15.67 -10.81
N ASN A 160 3.32 15.79 -11.50
CA ASN A 160 2.38 16.87 -11.28
C ASN A 160 1.64 16.64 -9.95
N GLY A 161 2.26 16.98 -8.82
CA GLY A 161 1.67 16.89 -7.49
C GLY A 161 2.69 16.53 -6.40
N ILE A 162 2.18 16.26 -5.20
CA ILE A 162 2.98 15.93 -4.02
C ILE A 162 2.55 14.59 -3.41
N VAL A 163 3.52 13.86 -2.85
CA VAL A 163 3.30 12.73 -1.96
C VAL A 163 3.43 13.24 -0.51
N LEU A 164 2.60 12.74 0.40
CA LEU A 164 2.72 13.05 1.83
C LEU A 164 3.50 11.97 2.56
N GLY A 165 4.57 12.34 3.25
CA GLY A 165 5.33 11.46 4.15
C GLY A 165 5.33 11.99 5.58
N ASP A 166 5.62 11.12 6.53
CA ASP A 166 5.81 11.51 7.93
C ASP A 166 7.16 12.22 8.18
N ARG A 167 7.50 12.45 9.45
CA ARG A 167 8.76 13.11 9.86
C ARG A 167 10.00 12.24 9.66
N ALA A 168 9.86 10.93 9.46
CA ALA A 168 10.98 10.04 9.21
C ALA A 168 11.49 10.13 7.76
N TYR A 169 10.71 10.77 6.87
CA TYR A 169 11.10 11.02 5.48
C TYR A 169 11.81 12.37 5.28
N PRO A 170 12.67 12.48 4.25
CA PRO A 170 13.22 13.78 3.86
C PRO A 170 12.13 14.67 3.25
N LEU A 171 12.25 15.98 3.47
CA LEU A 171 11.47 16.96 2.72
C LEU A 171 12.06 17.10 1.30
N LEU A 172 11.29 16.71 0.29
CA LEU A 172 11.69 16.79 -1.12
C LEU A 172 10.67 17.60 -1.90
N PRO A 173 11.02 18.08 -3.10
CA PRO A 173 10.08 18.87 -3.90
C PRO A 173 8.76 18.16 -4.25
N TRP A 174 8.77 16.83 -4.31
CA TRP A 174 7.60 15.98 -4.55
C TRP A 174 7.15 15.22 -3.30
N LEU A 175 7.82 15.37 -2.15
CA LEU A 175 7.51 14.69 -0.88
C LEU A 175 7.39 15.70 0.26
N MET A 176 6.17 15.97 0.69
CA MET A 176 5.89 16.91 1.77
C MET A 176 5.84 16.22 3.12
N THR A 177 6.59 16.75 4.07
CA THR A 177 6.62 16.34 5.48
C THR A 177 6.16 17.50 6.36
N PRO A 178 5.56 17.23 7.54
CA PRO A 178 5.02 18.28 8.39
C PRO A 178 6.14 19.16 8.94
N PHE A 179 5.80 20.38 9.35
CA PHE A 179 6.73 21.23 10.09
C PHE A 179 7.06 20.55 11.44
N PRO A 180 8.35 20.39 11.79
CA PRO A 180 8.73 19.84 13.09
C PRO A 180 8.19 20.67 14.25
N VAL A 181 8.27 22.00 14.10
CA VAL A 181 7.69 23.01 14.98
C VAL A 181 6.93 23.99 14.08
N ALA A 182 5.63 24.17 14.35
CA ALA A 182 4.81 25.16 13.65
C ALA A 182 4.90 26.49 14.41
N ASN A 183 5.49 27.50 13.77
CA ASN A 183 5.72 28.82 14.36
C ASN A 183 4.63 29.83 13.99
N THR A 184 3.80 29.53 12.99
CA THR A 184 2.68 30.40 12.56
C THR A 184 1.36 29.63 12.53
N PRO A 185 0.20 30.31 12.63
CA PRO A 185 -1.11 29.67 12.49
C PRO A 185 -1.27 28.91 11.16
N GLU A 186 -0.71 29.43 10.07
CA GLU A 186 -0.75 28.83 8.73
C GLU A 186 0.01 27.50 8.71
N GLN A 187 1.20 27.45 9.34
CA GLN A 187 1.97 26.22 9.51
C GLN A 187 1.23 25.19 10.37
N ALA A 188 0.49 25.64 11.40
CA ALA A 188 -0.34 24.77 12.22
C ALA A 188 -1.53 24.20 11.42
N ARG A 189 -2.20 25.02 10.60
CA ARG A 189 -3.26 24.57 9.68
C ARG A 189 -2.73 23.57 8.65
N PHE A 190 -1.56 23.83 8.05
CA PHE A 190 -0.87 22.88 7.17
C PHE A 190 -0.61 21.55 7.87
N ASN A 191 -0.05 21.55 9.09
CA ASN A 191 0.23 20.32 9.83
C ASN A 191 -1.06 19.55 10.17
N SER A 192 -2.15 20.25 10.52
CA SER A 192 -3.45 19.62 10.76
C SER A 192 -3.99 18.94 9.50
N SER A 193 -3.97 19.64 8.37
CA SER A 193 -4.39 19.11 7.07
C SER A 193 -3.50 17.95 6.59
N HIS A 194 -2.18 18.07 6.76
CA HIS A 194 -1.20 17.03 6.44
C HIS A 194 -1.48 15.75 7.23
N CYS A 195 -1.68 15.89 8.55
CA CYS A 195 -2.00 14.77 9.43
C CYS A 195 -3.29 14.07 8.99
N LYS A 196 -4.39 14.83 8.84
CA LYS A 196 -5.70 14.31 8.41
C LYS A 196 -5.62 13.55 7.07
N THR A 197 -4.94 14.12 6.09
CA THR A 197 -4.81 13.53 4.75
C THR A 197 -3.92 12.27 4.78
N ARG A 198 -2.82 12.30 5.55
CA ARG A 198 -1.90 11.16 5.69
C ARG A 198 -2.52 9.98 6.44
N CYS A 199 -3.52 10.18 7.30
CA CYS A 199 -4.25 9.07 7.93
C CYS A 199 -4.77 8.04 6.89
N ALA A 200 -4.96 8.43 5.63
CA ALA A 200 -5.31 7.51 4.55
C ALA A 200 -4.31 6.34 4.37
N ILE A 201 -3.00 6.61 4.41
CA ILE A 201 -2.00 5.53 4.21
C ILE A 201 -1.87 4.65 5.45
N GLU A 202 -2.06 5.20 6.65
CA GLU A 202 -2.11 4.42 7.89
C GLU A 202 -3.33 3.48 7.91
N ARG A 203 -4.49 3.98 7.48
CA ARG A 203 -5.72 3.19 7.30
C ARG A 203 -5.51 2.09 6.26
N LEU A 204 -4.91 2.40 5.12
CA LEU A 204 -4.55 1.39 4.11
C LEU A 204 -3.65 0.29 4.69
N ASN A 205 -2.62 0.66 5.45
CA ASN A 205 -1.75 -0.30 6.14
C ASN A 205 -2.54 -1.22 7.08
N GLY A 206 -3.49 -0.66 7.83
CA GLY A 206 -4.40 -1.40 8.71
C GLY A 206 -5.32 -2.36 7.94
N VAL A 207 -5.99 -1.86 6.90
CA VAL A 207 -6.88 -2.64 6.03
C VAL A 207 -6.14 -3.82 5.40
N LEU A 208 -4.92 -3.61 4.88
CA LEU A 208 -4.12 -4.67 4.29
C LEU A 208 -3.84 -5.80 5.29
N LYS A 209 -3.49 -5.45 6.53
CA LYS A 209 -3.20 -6.41 7.60
C LYS A 209 -4.42 -7.11 8.17
N ARG A 210 -5.58 -6.44 8.20
CA ARG A 210 -6.86 -7.07 8.59
C ARG A 210 -7.35 -8.03 7.50
N ARG A 211 -7.24 -7.61 6.23
CA ARG A 211 -7.59 -8.44 5.06
C ARG A 211 -6.71 -9.69 4.97
N PHE A 212 -5.42 -9.57 5.30
CA PHE A 212 -4.46 -10.66 5.25
C PHE A 212 -3.76 -10.83 6.59
N ALA A 213 -4.43 -11.48 7.54
CA ALA A 213 -3.91 -11.68 8.89
C ALA A 213 -2.57 -12.42 8.93
N CYS A 214 -2.22 -13.18 7.88
CA CYS A 214 -0.92 -13.84 7.75
C CYS A 214 0.27 -12.87 7.87
N LEU A 215 0.12 -11.61 7.45
CA LEU A 215 1.19 -10.61 7.50
C LEU A 215 1.66 -10.33 8.93
N ASN A 216 0.79 -10.54 9.93
CA ASN A 216 1.14 -10.36 11.33
C ASN A 216 2.05 -11.48 11.85
N TYR A 217 1.96 -12.71 11.30
CA TYR A 217 2.77 -13.86 11.70
C TYR A 217 2.85 -14.91 10.58
N LEU A 218 3.86 -14.79 9.69
CA LEU A 218 3.96 -15.65 8.50
C LEU A 218 4.59 -17.02 8.77
N ARG A 219 5.54 -17.12 9.71
CA ARG A 219 6.27 -18.37 10.07
C ARG A 219 7.00 -19.01 8.89
N VAL A 220 7.61 -18.20 8.04
CA VAL A 220 8.34 -18.62 6.84
C VAL A 220 9.67 -17.90 6.73
N GLN A 221 10.55 -18.41 5.87
CA GLN A 221 11.81 -17.73 5.54
C GLN A 221 11.55 -16.36 4.88
N PRO A 222 12.42 -15.35 5.09
CA PRO A 222 12.22 -14.00 4.58
C PRO A 222 11.91 -13.92 3.08
N LYS A 223 12.59 -14.72 2.25
CA LYS A 223 12.34 -14.77 0.80
C LYS A 223 10.90 -15.18 0.46
N VAL A 224 10.39 -16.20 1.16
CA VAL A 224 9.00 -16.65 0.99
C VAL A 224 8.02 -15.61 1.52
N ALA A 225 8.35 -14.96 2.63
CA ALA A 225 7.55 -13.87 3.18
C ALA A 225 7.41 -12.72 2.18
N CYS A 226 8.48 -12.30 1.50
CA CYS A 226 8.39 -11.27 0.46
C CYS A 226 7.40 -11.64 -0.65
N ASN A 227 7.43 -12.88 -1.13
CA ASN A 227 6.49 -13.34 -2.16
C ASN A 227 5.03 -13.32 -1.66
N ILE A 228 4.80 -13.76 -0.42
CA ILE A 228 3.46 -13.70 0.19
C ILE A 228 2.98 -12.24 0.32
N ILE A 229 3.85 -11.33 0.79
CA ILE A 229 3.51 -9.91 0.92
C ILE A 229 3.15 -9.31 -0.44
N LEU A 230 3.93 -9.58 -1.49
CA LEU A 230 3.63 -9.10 -2.85
C LEU A 230 2.29 -9.66 -3.36
N ALA A 231 2.03 -10.94 -3.15
CA ALA A 231 0.75 -11.56 -3.48
C ALA A 231 -0.42 -10.89 -2.74
N CYS A 232 -0.29 -10.64 -1.43
CA CYS A 232 -1.29 -9.91 -0.64
C CYS A 232 -1.53 -8.49 -1.18
N ILE A 233 -0.49 -7.76 -1.61
CA ILE A 233 -0.63 -6.43 -2.22
C ILE A 233 -1.41 -6.49 -3.53
N VAL A 234 -1.09 -7.44 -4.42
CA VAL A 234 -1.83 -7.66 -5.67
C VAL A 234 -3.30 -7.96 -5.39
N LEU A 235 -3.53 -8.91 -4.49
CA LEU A 235 -4.86 -9.33 -4.06
C LEU A 235 -5.66 -8.20 -3.39
N HIS A 236 -5.01 -7.34 -2.61
CA HIS A 236 -5.64 -6.13 -2.05
C HIS A 236 -6.14 -5.22 -3.15
N ASN A 237 -5.30 -4.87 -4.12
CA ASN A 237 -5.70 -3.97 -5.20
C ASN A 237 -6.81 -4.57 -6.07
N ILE A 238 -6.77 -5.88 -6.34
CA ILE A 238 -7.88 -6.59 -7.01
C ILE A 238 -9.17 -6.45 -6.19
N ALA A 239 -9.11 -6.75 -4.88
CA ALA A 239 -10.26 -6.66 -3.99
C ALA A 239 -10.89 -5.25 -4.00
N THR A 240 -10.05 -4.22 -3.87
CA THR A 240 -10.49 -2.82 -3.82
C THR A 240 -11.13 -2.38 -5.14
N ARG A 241 -10.53 -2.75 -6.29
CA ARG A 241 -11.11 -2.46 -7.62
C ARG A 241 -12.43 -3.19 -7.89
N CYS A 242 -12.62 -4.35 -7.25
CA CYS A 242 -13.86 -5.10 -7.31
C CYS A 242 -14.85 -4.70 -6.22
N HIS A 243 -14.59 -3.61 -5.50
CA HIS A 243 -15.45 -3.09 -4.44
C HIS A 243 -15.77 -4.11 -3.34
N VAL A 244 -14.83 -5.02 -3.06
CA VAL A 244 -14.96 -5.90 -1.89
C VAL A 244 -14.92 -5.04 -0.64
N PRO A 245 -15.90 -5.14 0.27
CA PRO A 245 -15.96 -4.30 1.45
C PRO A 245 -14.63 -4.25 2.21
N LEU A 246 -14.27 -3.04 2.64
CA LEU A 246 -13.15 -2.82 3.54
C LEU A 246 -13.65 -2.99 4.96
N ASP A 247 -12.97 -3.82 5.74
CA ASP A 247 -13.14 -3.82 7.19
C ASP A 247 -12.37 -2.62 7.74
N ASP A 248 -12.96 -1.43 7.64
CA ASP A 248 -12.41 -0.18 8.15
C ASP A 248 -13.30 0.34 9.29
N ASN A 249 -12.95 -0.01 10.52
CA ASN A 249 -13.62 0.50 11.71
C ASN A 249 -13.15 1.93 11.99
N CYS A 250 -13.80 2.92 11.39
CA CYS A 250 -13.84 4.30 11.88
C CYS A 250 -15.08 5.02 11.35
N ASP A 251 -15.72 5.78 12.25
CA ASP A 251 -16.85 6.66 11.98
C ASP A 251 -16.59 7.54 10.75
N GLY A 252 -17.61 7.63 9.89
CA GLY A 252 -17.55 8.44 8.68
C GLY A 252 -17.19 9.89 9.00
N PRO A 253 -16.58 10.62 8.05
CA PRO A 253 -16.40 12.05 8.23
C PRO A 253 -17.76 12.70 8.52
N GLU A 254 -17.79 13.61 9.51
CA GLU A 254 -18.92 14.51 9.70
C GLU A 254 -19.21 15.23 8.36
N PRO A 255 -20.49 15.44 8.01
CA PRO A 255 -20.83 16.07 6.75
C PRO A 255 -20.40 17.54 6.82
N ASP A 256 -19.40 17.93 6.04
CA ASP A 256 -19.10 19.35 5.85
C ASP A 256 -18.75 19.69 4.40
N VAL A 257 -19.45 20.74 3.98
CA VAL A 257 -19.33 21.64 2.82
C VAL A 257 -18.40 21.16 1.70
N GLU A 258 -18.98 20.89 0.52
CA GLU A 258 -18.22 20.66 -0.73
C GLU A 258 -17.18 21.77 -0.91
N PRO A 259 -15.87 21.46 -0.82
CA PRO A 259 -14.87 22.48 -1.06
C PRO A 259 -14.80 22.75 -2.58
N GLU A 260 -14.68 24.03 -2.94
CA GLU A 260 -14.43 24.46 -4.31
C GLU A 260 -13.21 23.71 -4.90
N GLN A 261 -13.22 23.52 -6.21
CA GLN A 261 -12.22 22.73 -6.94
C GLN A 261 -10.78 23.02 -6.46
N PRO A 262 -9.94 21.99 -6.23
CA PRO A 262 -8.60 22.19 -5.68
C PRO A 262 -7.78 23.10 -6.61
N PRO A 263 -7.10 24.14 -6.08
CA PRO A 263 -6.26 25.00 -6.91
C PRO A 263 -5.16 24.17 -7.59
N MET A 264 -5.06 24.27 -8.93
CA MET A 264 -3.98 23.66 -9.69
C MET A 264 -2.67 24.37 -9.35
N PHE A 265 -1.75 23.66 -8.67
CA PHE A 265 -0.36 24.09 -8.60
C PHE A 265 0.38 23.62 -9.85
N LEU A 266 0.98 24.57 -10.56
CA LEU A 266 1.83 24.31 -11.73
C LEU A 266 3.14 23.60 -11.33
N PRO A 267 3.73 22.81 -12.22
CA PRO A 267 5.00 22.14 -11.95
C PRO A 267 6.12 23.17 -11.78
N ASN A 268 6.54 23.38 -10.53
CA ASN A 268 7.62 24.30 -10.21
C ASN A 268 8.97 23.66 -10.55
N GLU A 269 9.59 24.07 -11.65
CA GLU A 269 10.96 23.69 -12.00
C GLU A 269 11.96 24.21 -10.94
N GLY A 270 12.98 23.43 -10.59
CA GLY A 270 14.16 23.87 -9.82
C GLY A 270 14.03 24.16 -8.31
N HIS A 271 12.83 24.22 -7.73
CA HIS A 271 12.66 24.59 -6.33
C HIS A 271 12.99 23.46 -5.33
N THR A 272 13.50 23.84 -4.14
CA THR A 272 13.75 22.93 -3.00
C THR A 272 12.43 22.52 -2.33
N GLY A 273 12.44 21.42 -1.57
CA GLY A 273 11.26 20.97 -0.83
C GLY A 273 10.74 22.02 0.18
N HIS A 274 11.63 22.80 0.78
CA HIS A 274 11.28 23.92 1.66
C HIS A 274 10.49 25.00 0.91
N ALA A 275 10.99 25.46 -0.23
CA ALA A 275 10.33 26.49 -1.02
C ALA A 275 8.93 26.06 -1.48
N ILE A 276 8.76 24.79 -1.84
CA ILE A 276 7.45 24.26 -2.23
C ILE A 276 6.50 24.18 -1.02
N ARG A 277 6.95 23.67 0.12
CA ARG A 277 6.11 23.62 1.32
C ARG A 277 5.70 25.01 1.77
N ASP A 278 6.63 25.97 1.80
CA ASP A 278 6.34 27.35 2.20
C ASP A 278 5.40 28.05 1.20
N ALA A 279 5.50 27.74 -0.09
CA ALA A 279 4.55 28.23 -1.10
C ALA A 279 3.14 27.63 -0.92
N ILE A 280 3.04 26.34 -0.60
CA ILE A 280 1.74 25.70 -0.26
C ILE A 280 1.14 26.40 0.95
N VAL A 281 1.93 26.63 2.01
CA VAL A 281 1.45 27.35 3.20
C VAL A 281 0.98 28.74 2.80
N ARG A 282 1.82 29.57 2.20
CA ARG A 282 1.49 30.97 1.89
C ARG A 282 0.26 31.16 1.01
N ASN A 283 0.07 30.27 0.04
CA ASN A 283 -0.96 30.45 -0.99
C ASN A 283 -2.27 29.75 -0.62
N TYR A 284 -2.30 28.92 0.42
CA TYR A 284 -3.45 28.06 0.71
C TYR A 284 -3.84 27.96 2.20
N PHE A 285 -2.89 28.04 3.12
CA PHE A 285 -3.14 27.95 4.56
C PHE A 285 -2.97 29.30 5.24
#